data_AF-A0A533V5Q6-F1
#
_entry.id   AF-A0A533V5Q6-F1
#
_cell.length_a   1.000
_cell.length_b   1.000
_cell.length_c   1.000
_cell.angle_alpha   90.00
_cell.angle_beta   90.00
_cell.angle_gamma   90.00
#
_symmetry.space_group_name_H-M   'P 1'
#
loop_
_entity.id
_entity.type
_entity.pdbx_description
1 polymer ?
#
loop_
_entity_poly.entity_id
_entity_poly.type
_entity_poly.pdbx_seq_one_letter_code
_entity_poly.pdbx_strand_id
1 'polypeptide(L)'
;MSEIGLVEYFGMGEAIGIIATLFVILYFSRKQMQTLSVDIETKILNDLDERIHEMTRMGIEKPQLINVISKSETGWSAEIAYAYHIMYTFAHVFHMRQRKVLNDNEWIGWLTWMKSAFEEGSIKDIWKNNIEMEKWFDPAFQEFVDKQLIPVVRK
;
A
#
# COMPACT_ATOMS: atom_id res chain seq x y z
N MET A 1 22.87 47.42 -47.50
CA MET A 1 22.55 47.23 -46.07
C MET A 1 21.30 46.36 -45.95
N SER A 2 21.44 45.03 -46.02
CA SER A 2 20.37 44.08 -45.66
C SER A 2 20.88 42.63 -45.56
N GLU A 3 22.13 42.40 -45.15
CA GLU A 3 22.70 41.04 -45.00
C GLU A 3 22.82 40.58 -43.54
N ILE A 4 22.48 41.43 -42.58
CA ILE A 4 22.57 41.13 -41.13
C ILE A 4 21.30 40.40 -40.62
N GLY A 5 20.27 40.21 -41.46
CA GLY A 5 18.95 39.74 -41.00
C GLY A 5 18.68 38.23 -40.98
N LEU A 6 19.42 37.40 -41.73
CA LEU A 6 19.13 35.95 -41.81
C LEU A 6 20.01 35.11 -40.89
N VAL A 7 21.31 35.42 -40.81
CA VAL A 7 22.28 34.64 -40.02
C VAL A 7 21.98 34.74 -38.51
N GLU A 8 21.61 35.93 -38.02
CA GLU A 8 21.23 36.12 -36.61
C GLU A 8 19.90 35.44 -36.27
N TYR A 9 18.94 35.40 -37.19
CA TYR A 9 17.68 34.67 -37.03
C TYR A 9 17.89 33.15 -37.00
N PHE A 10 18.79 32.61 -37.82
CA PHE A 10 19.16 31.20 -37.78
C PHE A 10 19.85 30.82 -36.46
N GLY A 11 20.77 31.66 -35.96
CA GLY A 11 21.41 31.45 -34.67
C GLY A 11 20.45 31.53 -33.47
N MET A 12 19.48 32.46 -33.49
CA MET A 12 18.42 32.52 -32.48
C MET A 12 17.46 31.32 -32.55
N GLY A 13 17.11 30.87 -33.76
CA GLY A 13 16.28 29.68 -33.96
C GLY A 13 16.95 28.39 -33.47
N GLU A 14 18.25 28.24 -33.71
CA GLU A 14 19.05 27.12 -33.23
C GLU A 14 19.13 27.09 -31.69
N ALA A 15 19.39 28.25 -31.07
CA ALA A 15 19.39 28.38 -29.61
C ALA A 15 18.04 28.00 -29.00
N ILE A 16 16.91 28.44 -29.59
CA ILE A 16 15.56 28.08 -29.15
C ILE A 16 15.32 26.57 -29.30
N GLY A 17 15.76 25.97 -30.41
CA GLY A 17 15.65 24.52 -30.64
C GLY A 17 16.43 23.69 -29.62
N ILE A 18 17.64 24.13 -29.26
CA ILE A 18 18.46 23.49 -28.22
C ILE A 18 17.77 23.60 -26.85
N ILE A 19 17.30 24.80 -26.48
CA ILE A 19 16.60 25.04 -25.20
C ILE A 19 15.33 24.19 -25.10
N ALA A 20 14.51 24.13 -26.15
CA ALA A 20 13.30 23.32 -26.18
C ALA A 20 13.62 21.82 -26.01
N THR A 21 14.66 21.34 -26.70
CA THR A 21 15.09 19.94 -26.60
C THR A 21 15.59 19.61 -25.20
N LEU A 22 16.42 20.48 -24.60
CA LEU A 22 16.88 20.33 -23.23
C LEU A 22 15.72 20.32 -22.23
N PHE A 23 14.73 21.18 -22.42
CA PHE A 23 13.53 21.22 -21.57
C PHE A 23 12.76 19.90 -21.63
N VAL A 24 12.55 19.36 -22.83
CA VAL A 24 11.89 18.06 -23.03
C VAL A 24 12.67 16.93 -22.36
N ILE A 25 13.99 16.87 -22.56
CA ILE A 25 14.87 15.86 -21.94
C ILE A 25 14.80 15.95 -20.41
N LEU A 26 14.93 17.14 -19.84
CA LEU A 26 14.87 17.36 -18.39
C LEU A 26 13.49 16.98 -17.82
N TYR A 27 12.41 17.32 -18.52
CA TYR A 27 11.06 16.96 -18.13
C TYR A 27 10.87 15.43 -18.08
N PHE A 28 11.25 14.72 -19.15
CA PHE A 28 11.14 13.25 -19.19
C PHE A 28 12.09 12.57 -18.22
N SER A 29 13.31 13.08 -18.04
CA SER A 29 14.27 12.58 -17.05
C SER A 29 13.71 12.69 -15.64
N ARG A 30 13.17 13.85 -15.27
CA ARG A 30 12.53 14.05 -13.96
C ARG A 30 11.33 13.11 -13.77
N LYS A 31 10.50 12.95 -14.80
CA LYS A 31 9.35 12.03 -14.76
C LYS A 31 9.80 10.58 -14.55
N GLN A 32 10.83 10.14 -15.28
CA GLN A 32 11.39 8.79 -15.14
C GLN A 32 11.99 8.55 -13.75
N MET A 33 12.75 9.50 -13.20
CA MET A 33 13.29 9.38 -11.84
C MET A 33 12.19 9.30 -10.78
N GLN A 34 11.11 10.07 -10.94
CA GLN A 34 9.96 10.00 -10.04
C GLN A 34 9.28 8.63 -10.10
N THR A 35 9.03 8.12 -11.31
CA THR A 35 8.47 6.77 -11.48
C THR A 35 9.38 5.69 -10.89
N LEU A 36 10.69 5.74 -11.18
CA LEU A 36 11.66 4.79 -10.63
C LEU A 36 11.71 4.85 -9.09
N SER A 37 11.62 6.05 -8.51
CA SER A 37 11.58 6.22 -7.05
C SER A 37 10.35 5.54 -6.45
N VAL A 38 9.17 5.71 -7.06
CA VAL A 38 7.92 5.07 -6.62
C VAL A 38 7.99 3.55 -6.78
N ASP A 39 8.58 3.06 -7.87
CA ASP A 39 8.74 1.62 -8.11
C ASP A 39 9.69 0.98 -7.09
N ILE A 40 10.79 1.66 -6.76
CA ILE A 40 11.73 1.21 -5.71
C ILE A 40 11.05 1.20 -4.34
N GLU A 41 10.33 2.27 -3.99
CA GLU A 41 9.60 2.35 -2.72
C GLU A 41 8.58 1.21 -2.61
N THR A 42 7.78 1.01 -3.67
CA THR A 42 6.79 -0.07 -3.75
C THR A 42 7.44 -1.44 -3.62
N LYS A 43 8.60 -1.65 -4.26
CA LYS A 43 9.34 -2.90 -4.14
C LYS A 43 9.83 -3.14 -2.71
N ILE A 44 10.43 -2.14 -2.05
CA ILE A 44 10.92 -2.26 -0.67
C ILE A 44 9.74 -2.60 0.27
N LEU A 45 8.60 -1.96 0.06
CA LEU A 45 7.40 -2.21 0.85
C LEU A 45 6.84 -3.62 0.61
N ASN A 46 6.81 -4.08 -0.64
CA ASN A 46 6.41 -5.45 -0.97
C ASN A 46 7.35 -6.49 -0.36
N ASP A 47 8.67 -6.27 -0.42
CA ASP A 47 9.66 -7.17 0.19
C ASP A 47 9.50 -7.22 1.73
N LEU A 48 9.16 -6.08 2.35
CA LEU A 48 8.90 -6.01 3.79
C LEU A 48 7.60 -6.74 4.16
N ASP A 49 6.55 -6.57 3.36
CA ASP A 49 5.28 -7.25 3.55
C ASP A 49 5.41 -8.77 3.34
N GLU A 50 6.25 -9.22 2.40
CA GLU A 50 6.60 -10.63 2.23
C GLU A 50 7.29 -11.19 3.49
N ARG A 51 8.23 -10.45 4.09
CA ARG A 51 8.83 -10.85 5.38
C ARG A 51 7.81 -10.93 6.50
N ILE A 52 6.87 -9.99 6.58
CA ILE A 52 5.79 -10.02 7.58
C ILE A 52 4.89 -11.24 7.34
N HIS A 53 4.60 -11.57 6.08
CA HIS A 53 3.85 -12.76 5.71
C HIS A 53 4.56 -14.04 6.14
N GLU A 54 5.86 -14.16 5.91
CA GLU A 54 6.67 -15.31 6.37
C GLU A 54 6.67 -15.44 7.90
N MET A 55 6.85 -14.34 8.62
CA MET A 55 6.78 -14.32 10.09
C MET A 55 5.40 -14.74 10.59
N THR A 56 4.34 -14.28 9.93
CA THR A 56 2.96 -14.66 10.26
C THR A 56 2.73 -16.14 10.02
N ARG A 57 3.20 -16.68 8.88
CA ARG A 57 3.10 -18.11 8.56
C ARG A 57 3.82 -18.97 9.61
N MET A 58 5.03 -18.58 10.01
CA MET A 58 5.76 -19.25 11.09
C MET A 58 5.00 -19.20 12.42
N GLY A 59 4.33 -18.07 12.71
CA GLY A 59 3.46 -17.92 13.87
C GLY A 59 2.24 -18.85 13.82
N ILE A 60 1.60 -19.04 12.67
CA ILE A 60 0.49 -19.99 12.50
C ILE A 60 0.96 -21.44 12.68
N GLU A 61 2.06 -21.82 12.03
CA GLU A 61 2.61 -23.18 12.11
C GLU A 61 3.09 -23.53 13.51
N LYS A 62 3.58 -22.54 14.26
CA LYS A 62 4.10 -22.69 15.62
C LYS A 62 3.57 -21.56 16.50
N PRO A 63 2.31 -21.62 16.98
CA PRO A 63 1.68 -20.55 17.75
C PRO A 63 2.46 -20.11 18.99
N GLN A 64 3.22 -21.03 19.59
CA GLN A 64 4.15 -20.75 20.70
C GLN A 64 5.24 -19.71 20.38
N LEU A 65 5.60 -19.48 19.11
CA LEU A 65 6.56 -18.44 18.72
C LEU A 65 5.98 -17.03 18.87
N ILE A 66 4.65 -16.88 18.87
CA ILE A 66 3.99 -15.58 19.07
C ILE A 66 4.30 -15.03 20.47
N ASN A 67 4.60 -15.91 21.44
CA ASN A 67 5.04 -15.53 22.79
C ASN A 67 6.33 -14.70 22.83
N VAL A 68 7.13 -14.74 21.75
CA VAL A 68 8.32 -13.88 21.60
C VAL A 68 7.91 -12.42 21.40
N ILE A 69 6.78 -12.18 20.74
CA ILE A 69 6.29 -10.86 20.36
C ILE A 69 5.31 -10.32 21.41
N SER A 70 4.42 -11.17 21.93
CA SER A 70 3.49 -10.83 22.99
C SER A 70 3.31 -11.99 23.98
N LYS A 71 3.50 -11.71 25.28
CA LYS A 71 3.32 -12.70 26.37
C LYS A 71 1.86 -12.84 26.80
N SER A 72 0.89 -12.78 25.89
CA SER A 72 -0.51 -12.94 26.26
C SER A 72 -0.73 -14.31 26.91
N GLU A 73 -1.34 -14.34 28.09
CA GLU A 73 -1.53 -15.55 28.92
C GLU A 73 -2.33 -16.67 28.21
N THR A 74 -3.06 -16.32 27.16
CA THR A 74 -3.82 -17.22 26.31
C THR A 74 -3.01 -17.52 25.05
N GLY A 75 -2.41 -18.71 24.97
CA GLY A 75 -1.81 -19.20 23.74
C GLY A 75 -2.77 -18.98 22.57
N TRP A 76 -2.26 -18.34 21.51
CA TRP A 76 -3.11 -17.92 20.39
C TRP A 76 -3.70 -19.16 19.72
N SER A 77 -5.02 -19.21 19.56
CA SER A 77 -5.65 -20.28 18.80
C SER A 77 -5.25 -20.17 17.33
N ALA A 78 -5.29 -21.29 16.61
CA ALA A 78 -5.06 -21.29 15.16
C ALA A 78 -6.00 -20.32 14.42
N GLU A 79 -7.23 -20.15 14.93
CA GLU A 79 -8.21 -19.19 14.40
C GLU A 79 -7.76 -17.74 14.57
N ILE A 80 -7.24 -17.38 15.75
CA ILE A 80 -6.71 -16.02 15.99
C ILE A 80 -5.49 -15.78 15.09
N ALA A 81 -4.55 -16.73 15.02
CA ALA A 81 -3.37 -16.60 14.17
C ALA A 81 -3.75 -16.44 12.68
N TYR A 82 -4.77 -17.19 12.22
CA TYR A 82 -5.30 -17.05 10.87
C TYR A 82 -6.04 -15.73 10.65
N ALA A 83 -6.75 -15.22 11.65
CA ALA A 83 -7.38 -13.90 11.58
C ALA A 83 -6.34 -12.78 11.42
N TYR A 84 -5.22 -12.81 12.16
CA TYR A 84 -4.13 -11.87 11.95
C TYR A 84 -3.57 -11.93 10.52
N HIS A 85 -3.44 -13.14 9.98
CA HIS A 85 -2.96 -13.31 8.61
C HIS A 85 -3.88 -12.69 7.55
N ILE A 86 -5.20 -12.87 7.71
CA ILE A 86 -6.19 -12.19 6.85
C ILE A 86 -6.10 -10.67 7.05
N MET A 87 -6.01 -10.19 8.28
CA MET A 87 -5.93 -8.76 8.57
C MET A 87 -4.67 -8.10 8.01
N TYR A 88 -3.51 -8.77 8.05
CA TYR A 88 -2.29 -8.30 7.38
C TYR A 88 -2.45 -8.23 5.87
N THR A 89 -3.16 -9.19 5.28
CA THR A 89 -3.48 -9.16 3.85
C THR A 89 -4.38 -7.97 3.51
N PHE A 90 -5.40 -7.70 4.32
CA PHE A 90 -6.29 -6.55 4.14
C PHE A 90 -5.57 -5.22 4.31
N ALA A 91 -4.68 -5.10 5.30
CA ALA A 91 -3.85 -3.92 5.51
C ALA A 91 -2.93 -3.65 4.31
N HIS A 92 -2.30 -4.70 3.78
CA HIS A 92 -1.45 -4.60 2.59
C HIS A 92 -2.23 -4.07 1.37
N VAL A 93 -3.40 -4.65 1.10
CA VAL A 93 -4.29 -4.19 0.01
C VAL A 93 -4.75 -2.75 0.22
N PHE A 94 -5.11 -2.37 1.45
CA PHE A 94 -5.46 -0.99 1.79
C PHE A 94 -4.31 -0.02 1.50
N HIS A 95 -3.07 -0.37 1.88
CA HIS A 95 -1.90 0.46 1.60
C HIS A 95 -1.57 0.54 0.11
N MET A 96 -1.70 -0.55 -0.64
CA MET A 96 -1.57 -0.53 -2.10
C MET A 96 -2.60 0.41 -2.75
N ARG A 97 -3.82 0.48 -2.19
CA ARG A 97 -4.84 1.43 -2.66
C ARG A 97 -4.46 2.87 -2.34
N GLN A 98 -3.98 3.16 -1.12
CA GLN A 98 -3.52 4.50 -0.75
C GLN A 98 -2.37 4.99 -1.63
N ARG A 99 -1.46 4.09 -2.01
CA ARG A 99 -0.33 4.35 -2.92
C ARG A 99 -0.73 4.44 -4.39
N LYS A 100 -2.02 4.25 -4.72
CA LYS A 100 -2.56 4.27 -6.10
C LYS A 100 -1.96 3.20 -7.00
N VAL A 101 -1.54 2.07 -6.41
CA VAL A 101 -1.05 0.90 -7.15
C VAL A 101 -2.23 0.05 -7.62
N LEU A 102 -3.25 -0.12 -6.77
CA LEU A 102 -4.49 -0.84 -7.11
C LEU A 102 -5.44 0.03 -7.93
N ASN A 103 -5.87 -0.51 -9.07
CA ASN A 103 -6.91 0.14 -9.87
C ASN A 103 -8.30 -0.01 -9.20
N ASP A 104 -9.29 0.74 -9.71
CA ASP A 104 -10.62 0.79 -9.10
C ASP A 104 -11.35 -0.56 -9.12
N ASN A 105 -11.19 -1.35 -10.18
CA ASN A 105 -11.85 -2.64 -10.31
C ASN A 105 -11.26 -3.67 -9.34
N GLU A 106 -9.94 -3.71 -9.21
CA GLU A 106 -9.25 -4.56 -8.24
C GLU A 106 -9.66 -4.19 -6.82
N TRP A 107 -9.69 -2.89 -6.51
CA TRP A 107 -10.12 -2.39 -5.21
C TRP A 107 -11.56 -2.80 -4.87
N ILE A 108 -12.50 -2.73 -5.81
CA ILE A 108 -13.89 -3.14 -5.59
C ILE A 108 -13.98 -4.63 -5.22
N GLY A 109 -13.21 -5.49 -5.90
CA GLY A 109 -13.16 -6.91 -5.61
C GLY A 109 -12.66 -7.17 -4.18
N TRP A 110 -11.53 -6.56 -3.82
CA TRP A 110 -10.98 -6.67 -2.47
C TRP A 110 -11.90 -6.10 -1.40
N LEU A 111 -12.51 -4.92 -1.65
CA LEU A 111 -13.41 -4.28 -0.70
C LEU A 111 -14.66 -5.13 -0.45
N THR A 112 -15.19 -5.78 -1.49
CA THR A 112 -16.29 -6.74 -1.36
C THR A 112 -15.87 -7.90 -0.48
N TRP A 113 -14.70 -8.50 -0.73
CA TRP A 113 -14.21 -9.61 0.08
C TRP A 113 -13.98 -9.23 1.54
N MET A 114 -13.36 -8.08 1.79
CA MET A 114 -13.15 -7.54 3.14
C MET A 114 -14.47 -7.36 3.89
N LYS A 115 -15.49 -6.80 3.23
CA LYS A 115 -16.81 -6.62 3.85
C LYS A 115 -17.49 -7.95 4.16
N SER A 116 -17.54 -8.88 3.22
CA SER A 116 -18.12 -10.21 3.45
C SER A 116 -17.41 -10.94 4.59
N ALA A 117 -16.08 -10.84 4.69
CA ALA A 117 -15.33 -11.46 5.78
C ALA A 117 -15.69 -10.89 7.17
N PHE A 118 -15.99 -9.60 7.25
CA PHE A 118 -16.43 -8.94 8.49
C PHE A 118 -17.93 -9.09 8.78
N GLU A 119 -18.75 -9.34 7.76
CA GLU A 119 -20.19 -9.54 7.89
C GLU A 119 -20.54 -10.99 8.26
N GLU A 120 -19.90 -11.96 7.61
CA GLU A 120 -20.26 -13.39 7.69
C GLU A 120 -19.33 -14.18 8.61
N GLY A 121 -18.08 -13.73 8.77
CA GLY A 121 -17.05 -14.43 9.52
C GLY A 121 -16.92 -13.99 10.99
N SER A 122 -16.05 -14.69 11.74
CA SER A 122 -15.71 -14.36 13.13
C SER A 122 -14.66 -13.25 13.26
N ILE A 123 -14.08 -12.78 12.15
CA ILE A 123 -13.00 -11.77 12.15
C ILE A 123 -13.43 -10.49 12.86
N LYS A 124 -14.68 -10.06 12.69
CA LYS A 124 -15.23 -8.89 13.38
C LYS A 124 -15.23 -9.05 14.91
N ASP A 125 -15.59 -10.24 15.39
CA ASP A 125 -15.61 -10.52 16.82
C ASP A 125 -14.19 -10.62 17.38
N ILE A 126 -13.27 -11.21 16.60
CA ILE A 126 -11.84 -11.27 16.96
C ILE A 126 -11.24 -9.86 17.01
N TRP A 127 -11.53 -8.99 16.03
CA TRP A 127 -11.08 -7.61 15.99
C TRP A 127 -11.51 -6.84 17.25
N LYS A 128 -12.80 -6.93 17.61
CA LYS A 128 -13.37 -6.19 18.75
C LYS A 128 -12.96 -6.72 20.13
N ASN A 129 -12.82 -8.03 20.27
CA ASN A 129 -12.68 -8.68 21.57
C ASN A 129 -11.22 -8.94 21.96
N ASN A 130 -10.29 -9.02 21.00
CA ASN A 130 -8.88 -9.25 21.29
C ASN A 130 -8.09 -7.93 21.26
N ILE A 131 -7.86 -7.38 22.46
CA ILE A 131 -7.22 -6.09 22.80
C ILE A 131 -5.81 -5.87 22.19
N GLU A 132 -5.22 -6.88 21.56
CA GLU A 132 -3.94 -6.75 20.87
C GLU A 132 -4.06 -6.50 19.37
N MET A 133 -5.11 -6.97 18.69
CA MET A 133 -5.13 -6.97 17.23
C MET A 133 -5.04 -5.55 16.66
N GLU A 134 -5.82 -4.62 17.19
CA GLU A 134 -5.80 -3.22 16.79
C GLU A 134 -4.39 -2.61 16.93
N LYS A 135 -3.65 -2.94 18.01
CA LYS A 135 -2.33 -2.34 18.30
C LYS A 135 -1.24 -2.70 17.29
N TRP A 136 -1.45 -3.72 16.47
CA TRP A 136 -0.45 -4.22 15.51
C TRP A 136 -0.62 -3.60 14.12
N PHE A 137 -1.69 -2.83 13.90
CA PHE A 137 -1.96 -2.12 12.67
C PHE A 137 -1.82 -0.61 12.86
N ASP A 138 -1.54 0.11 11.77
CA ASP A 138 -1.47 1.56 11.80
C ASP A 138 -2.86 2.19 12.00
N PRO A 139 -2.92 3.44 12.51
CA PRO A 139 -4.19 4.11 12.78
C PRO A 139 -5.08 4.31 11.55
N ALA A 140 -4.51 4.46 10.34
CA ALA A 140 -5.30 4.70 9.15
C ALA A 140 -6.04 3.43 8.71
N PHE A 141 -5.39 2.27 8.82
CA PHE A 141 -6.05 0.99 8.58
C PHE A 141 -7.10 0.68 9.66
N GLN A 142 -6.81 0.94 10.93
CA GLN A 142 -7.80 0.78 12.01
C GLN A 142 -9.07 1.61 11.73
N GLU A 143 -8.90 2.90 11.39
CA GLU A 143 -10.02 3.78 11.04
C GLU A 143 -10.82 3.26 9.84
N PHE A 144 -10.13 2.70 8.83
CA PHE A 144 -10.78 2.09 7.68
C PHE A 144 -11.62 0.87 8.08
N VAL A 145 -11.08 -0.03 8.90
CA VAL A 145 -11.81 -1.20 9.41
C VAL A 145 -13.07 -0.74 10.16
N ASP A 146 -12.89 0.17 11.12
CA ASP A 146 -13.96 0.61 12.02
C ASP A 146 -15.09 1.34 11.29
N LYS A 147 -14.76 2.11 10.25
CA LYS A 147 -15.75 2.91 9.50
C LYS A 147 -16.36 2.19 8.31
N GLN A 148 -15.61 1.32 7.63
CA GLN A 148 -16.03 0.77 6.34
C GLN A 148 -16.28 -0.74 6.34
N LEU A 149 -15.66 -1.49 7.24
CA LEU A 149 -15.77 -2.95 7.28
C LEU A 149 -16.69 -3.42 8.41
N ILE A 150 -16.66 -2.76 9.57
CA ILE A 150 -17.59 -3.08 10.65
C ILE A 150 -19.00 -2.64 10.23
N PRO A 151 -19.99 -3.55 10.16
CA PRO A 151 -21.34 -3.19 9.75
C PRO A 151 -21.93 -2.16 10.73
N VAL A 152 -22.27 -0.98 10.22
CA VAL A 152 -23.11 -0.04 10.96
C VAL A 152 -24.48 -0.70 11.07
N VAL A 153 -24.83 -1.14 12.28
CA VAL A 153 -26.16 -1.70 12.55
C VAL A 153 -27.19 -0.65 12.13
N ARG A 154 -27.85 -0.87 10.98
CA ARG A 154 -29.09 -0.17 10.67
C ARG A 154 -30.14 -0.74 11.62
N LYS A 155 -30.37 -0.01 12.72
CA LYS A 155 -31.55 -0.20 13.57
C LYS A 155 -32.82 0.04 12.76
#